data_AF-A0A497I437-F1
#
_entry.id   AF-A0A497I437-F1
#
_cell.length_a   1.000
_cell.length_b   1.000
_cell.length_c   1.000
_cell.angle_alpha   90.00
_cell.angle_beta   90.00
_cell.angle_gamma   90.00
#
_symmetry.space_group_name_H-M   'P 1'
#
loop_
_entity.id
_entity.type
_entity.pdbx_description
1 polymer ?
#
loop_
_entity_poly.entity_id
_entity_poly.type
_entity_poly.pdbx_seq_one_letter_code
_entity_poly.pdbx_strand_id
1 'polypeptide(L)' 'MKVSLICTVLNEEDTIEDLLKSIIKQTRRPDEFVIVDGGSKDKT' A
#
# COMPACT_ATOMS: atom_id res chain seq x y z
N MET A 1 -0.10 -21.13 0.38
CA MET A 1 1.17 -20.51 -0.07
C MET A 1 1.23 -19.12 0.51
N LYS A 2 2.37 -18.70 1.07
CA LYS A 2 2.53 -17.33 1.59
C LYS A 2 2.71 -16.34 0.44
N VAL A 3 2.16 -15.13 0.56
CA VAL A 3 2.26 -14.06 -0.43
C VAL A 3 2.65 -12.74 0.23
N SER A 4 3.69 -12.12 -0.31
CA SER A 4 4.09 -10.74 0.00
C SER A 4 3.62 -9.81 -1.13
N LEU A 5 2.99 -8.71 -0.74
CA LEU A 5 2.70 -7.58 -1.63
C LEU A 5 3.75 -6.50 -1.36
N ILE A 6 4.41 -6.02 -2.42
CA ILE A 6 5.40 -4.94 -2.32
C ILE A 6 4.90 -3.81 -3.23
N CYS A 7 4.76 -2.60 -2.67
CA CYS A 7 4.26 -1.44 -3.38
C CYS A 7 5.13 -0.22 -3.08
N THR A 8 5.49 0.55 -4.10
CA THR A 8 6.12 1.86 -3.93
C THR A 8 5.06 2.95 -3.86
N VAL A 9 5.24 3.95 -3.01
CA VAL A 9 4.38 5.14 -2.93
C VAL A 9 5.22 6.39 -3.15
N LEU A 10 4.66 7.42 -3.78
CA LEU A 10 5.30 8.73 -3.93
C LEU A 10 4.24 9.81 -4.06
N ASN A 11 4.10 10.65 -3.05
CA ASN A 11 3.13 11.73 -3.00
C ASN A 11 1.68 11.31 -3.30
N GLU A 12 1.19 10.34 -2.53
CA GLU A 12 -0.13 9.74 -2.64
C GLU A 12 -1.09 10.26 -1.54
N GLU A 13 -0.96 11.49 -1.01
CA GLU A 13 -1.82 11.95 0.11
C GLU A 13 -3.32 11.81 -0.20
N ASP A 14 -3.70 12.03 -1.46
CA ASP A 14 -5.09 11.97 -1.94
C ASP A 14 -5.62 10.54 -2.19
N THR A 15 -4.73 9.56 -2.30
CA THR A 15 -5.03 8.23 -2.88
C THR A 15 -4.57 7.06 -2.01
N ILE A 16 -3.67 7.28 -1.06
CA ILE A 16 -3.11 6.26 -0.18
C ILE A 16 -4.21 5.57 0.64
N GLU A 17 -5.22 6.31 1.08
CA GLU A 17 -6.33 5.74 1.85
C GLU A 17 -7.13 4.72 1.02
N ASP A 18 -7.39 5.02 -0.25
CA ASP A 18 -8.12 4.12 -1.15
C ASP A 18 -7.30 2.87 -1.50
N LEU A 19 -5.98 3.02 -1.67
CA LEU A 19 -5.07 1.88 -1.81
C LEU A 19 -5.18 0.96 -0.58
N LEU A 20 -5.03 1.49 0.63
CA LEU A 20 -5.11 0.71 1.87
C LEU A 20 -6.48 0.02 2.03
N LYS A 21 -7.58 0.75 1.76
CA LYS A 21 -8.93 0.19 1.78
C LYS A 21 -9.09 -0.95 0.78
N SER A 22 -8.51 -0.85 -0.40
CA SER A 22 -8.60 -1.89 -1.43
C SER A 22 -7.91 -3.19 -0.97
N ILE A 23 -6.74 -3.10 -0.34
CA ILE A 23 -5.99 -4.25 0.18
C ILE A 23 -6.72 -4.90 1.35
N ILE A 24 -7.27 -4.11 2.28
CA ILE A 24 -8.05 -4.63 3.41
C ILE A 24 -9.29 -5.40 2.93
N LYS A 25 -9.91 -4.98 1.83
CA LYS A 25 -11.12 -5.60 1.25
C LYS A 25 -10.84 -6.86 0.42
N GLN A 26 -9.59 -7.23 0.18
CA GLN A 26 -9.29 -8.43 -0.60
C GLN A 26 -9.82 -9.69 0.08
N THR A 27 -10.47 -10.57 -0.69
CA THR A 27 -10.94 -11.89 -0.23
C THR A 27 -9.78 -12.77 0.25
N ARG A 28 -8.59 -12.55 -0.31
CA ARG A 28 -7.32 -13.08 0.17
C ARG A 28 -6.33 -11.93 0.36
N ARG A 29 -6.14 -11.53 1.61
CA ARG A 29 -5.13 -10.54 2.01
C ARG A 29 -3.72 -11.13 1.88
N PRO A 30 -2.70 -10.30 1.58
CA PRO A 30 -1.32 -10.75 1.64
C PRO A 30 -0.93 -11.09 3.09
N ASP A 31 0.02 -12.00 3.26
CA ASP A 31 0.61 -12.33 4.56
C ASP A 31 1.56 -11.22 5.04
N GLU A 32 2.12 -10.47 4.09
CA GLU A 32 3.03 -9.34 4.30
C GLU A 32 2.72 -8.25 3.27
N PHE A 33 2.64 -7.00 3.72
CA PHE A 33 2.54 -5.85 2.83
C PHE A 33 3.67 -4.86 3.13
N VAL A 34 4.62 -4.76 2.20
CA VAL A 34 5.75 -3.83 2.29
C VAL A 34 5.46 -2.61 1.44
N ILE A 35 5.45 -1.44 2.08
CA ILE A 35 5.34 -0.14 1.41
C ILE A 35 6.73 0.49 1.37
N VAL A 36 7.17 0.86 0.18
CA VAL A 36 8.45 1.53 -0.05
C VAL A 36 8.18 2.97 -0.46
N ASP A 37 8.38 3.91 0.45
CA ASP A 37 8.26 5.32 0.12
C ASP A 37 9.40 5.76 -0.82
N GLY A 38 9.02 6.43 -1.91
CA GLY A 38 9.90 6.94 -2.95
C GLY A 38 10.52 8.31 -2.63
N GLY A 39 10.40 8.79 -1.39
CA GLY A 39 10.79 10.14 -0.99
C GLY A 39 9.64 11.11 -1.10
N SER A 40 8.46 10.75 -0.57
CA SER A 40 7.29 11.63 -0.52
C SER A 40 7.62 12.91 0.25
N LYS A 41 7.01 14.02 -0.20
CA LYS A 41 7.17 15.37 0.36
C LYS A 41 5.84 15.99 0.78
N ASP A 42 4.75 15.26 0.57
CA ASP A 42 3.40 15.60 0.99
C ASP A 42 3.05 14.85 2.30
N LYS A 43 1.75 14.65 2.57
CA LYS A 43 1.26 13.99 3.78
C LYS A 43 0.89 12.51 3.60
N THR A 44 1.45 11.85 2.58
CA THR A 44 1.38 10.38 2.46
C THR A 44 1.91 9.72 3.74
#